data_AF-A0A9Q1KJ54-F1
#
_entry.id   AF-A0A9Q1KJ54-F1
#
_cell.length_a   1.000
_cell.length_b   1.000
_cell.length_c   1.000
_cell.angle_alpha   90.00
_cell.angle_beta   90.00
_cell.angle_gamma   90.00
#
_symmetry.space_group_name_H-M   'P 1'
#
loop_
_entity.id
_entity.type
_entity.pdbx_description
1 polymer ?
#
loop_
_entity_poly.entity_id
_entity_poly.type
_entity_poly.pdbx_seq_one_letter_code
_entity_poly.pdbx_strand_id
1 'polypeptide(L)'
;MKNSDLPSGSTGTRRPQLVLLDHGLYKELDFSTRINYAALWKGLVFSDAKAIKEYSAKLGAGEDLYALFAGILTMRPWNRVIDTSADHLVVRGTESDRSELQMYASMYFPQISELLRRLPRVILLMLKTNDCLRAVNNALLQGSSMETYLIIGKVSSEAVIEAKLQQRKSILTWISVWLEEILLNARLLAMQVALWALQLQKLLQYRKALGC
;
A
#
# COMPACT_ATOMS: atom_id res chain seq x y z
N MET A 1 3.43 -18.12 -27.89
CA MET A 1 2.44 -17.57 -28.84
C MET A 1 2.00 -16.20 -28.30
N LYS A 2 2.23 -15.04 -28.89
CA LYS A 2 2.83 -14.61 -30.17
C LYS A 2 3.95 -13.60 -29.86
N ASN A 3 5.12 -13.78 -30.46
CA ASN A 3 6.09 -12.70 -30.65
C ASN A 3 5.60 -11.88 -31.84
N SER A 4 5.49 -10.56 -31.67
CA SER A 4 5.39 -9.61 -32.77
C SER A 4 6.66 -8.77 -32.75
N ASP A 5 7.43 -8.89 -33.82
CA ASP A 5 8.69 -8.23 -34.06
C ASP A 5 8.60 -6.69 -33.99
N LEU A 6 9.69 -6.03 -33.60
CA LEU A 6 9.93 -4.64 -33.93
C LEU A 6 11.32 -4.48 -34.57
N PRO A 7 11.45 -3.61 -35.59
CA PRO A 7 12.64 -3.54 -36.43
C PRO A 7 13.80 -2.85 -35.72
N SER A 8 15.00 -3.30 -36.06
CA SER A 8 16.27 -2.72 -35.63
C SER A 8 16.57 -1.47 -36.44
N GLY A 9 16.60 -0.29 -35.80
CA GLY A 9 17.10 0.94 -36.42
C GLY A 9 16.78 2.23 -35.64
N SER A 10 17.85 2.93 -35.23
CA SER A 10 17.92 4.32 -34.74
C SER A 10 17.59 4.61 -33.26
N THR A 11 18.60 5.15 -32.54
CA THR A 11 18.54 5.84 -31.23
C THR A 11 17.70 5.19 -30.13
N GLY A 12 17.94 3.91 -29.84
CA GLY A 12 17.14 3.12 -28.92
C GLY A 12 17.35 3.42 -27.43
N THR A 13 16.56 4.32 -26.87
CA THR A 13 16.25 4.28 -25.43
C THR A 13 15.34 3.08 -25.18
N ARG A 14 15.92 1.89 -25.05
CA ARG A 14 15.15 0.68 -24.69
C ARG A 14 14.50 0.92 -23.33
N ARG A 15 13.17 0.85 -23.26
CA ARG A 15 12.44 0.97 -22.00
C ARG A 15 12.87 -0.18 -21.07
N PRO A 16 13.12 0.08 -19.78
CA PRO A 16 13.42 -0.99 -18.84
C PRO A 16 12.25 -1.97 -18.77
N GLN A 17 12.55 -3.27 -18.72
CA GLN A 17 11.56 -4.35 -18.62
C GLN A 17 11.77 -5.13 -17.32
N LEU A 18 10.67 -5.40 -16.61
CA LEU A 18 10.66 -6.31 -15.47
C LEU A 18 10.23 -7.71 -15.96
N VAL A 19 11.15 -8.67 -15.95
CA VAL A 19 10.89 -10.05 -16.34
C VAL A 19 10.89 -10.93 -15.10
N LEU A 20 9.76 -11.59 -14.83
CA LEU A 20 9.62 -12.54 -13.73
C LEU A 20 9.94 -13.94 -14.24
N LEU A 21 10.96 -14.59 -13.67
CA LEU A 21 11.43 -15.91 -14.11
C LEU A 21 10.89 -17.06 -13.24
N ASP A 22 10.65 -16.78 -11.96
CA ASP A 22 10.14 -17.77 -11.01
C ASP A 22 8.62 -17.63 -10.85
N HIS A 23 7.93 -18.76 -11.00
CA HIS A 23 6.48 -18.88 -10.93
C HIS A 23 6.02 -19.92 -9.88
N GLY A 24 6.92 -20.44 -9.04
CA GLY A 24 6.65 -21.57 -8.14
C GLY A 24 5.71 -21.27 -6.97
N LEU A 25 5.46 -19.99 -6.65
CA LEU A 25 4.66 -19.55 -5.50
C LEU A 25 3.36 -18.84 -5.89
N TYR A 26 2.86 -19.06 -7.11
CA TYR A 26 1.62 -18.45 -7.56
C TYR A 26 0.43 -18.96 -6.76
N LYS A 27 -0.43 -18.03 -6.37
CA LYS A 27 -1.68 -18.31 -5.66
C LYS A 27 -2.80 -17.49 -6.26
N GLU A 28 -3.85 -18.17 -6.68
CA GLU A 28 -5.09 -17.50 -7.07
C GLU A 28 -5.85 -17.07 -5.82
N LEU A 29 -6.26 -15.79 -5.82
CA LEU A 29 -7.15 -15.23 -4.80
C LEU A 29 -8.56 -15.24 -5.37
N ASP A 30 -9.52 -15.69 -4.56
CA ASP A 30 -10.93 -15.51 -4.92
C ASP A 30 -11.27 -14.02 -4.99
N PHE A 31 -12.36 -13.72 -5.70
CA PHE A 31 -12.80 -12.35 -5.92
C PHE A 31 -13.00 -11.58 -4.60
N SER A 32 -13.59 -12.20 -3.58
CA SER A 32 -13.86 -11.53 -2.30
C SER A 32 -12.57 -11.19 -1.59
N THR A 33 -11.64 -12.14 -1.46
CA THR A 33 -10.34 -11.92 -0.83
C THR A 33 -9.56 -10.81 -1.53
N ARG A 34 -9.53 -10.83 -2.88
CA ARG A 34 -8.82 -9.81 -3.67
C ARG A 34 -9.38 -8.41 -3.43
N ILE A 35 -10.70 -8.24 -3.47
CA ILE A 35 -11.34 -6.94 -3.30
C ILE A 35 -11.29 -6.47 -1.85
N ASN A 36 -11.44 -7.36 -0.87
CA ASN A 36 -11.30 -7.00 0.55
C ASN A 36 -9.87 -6.56 0.88
N TYR A 37 -8.85 -7.22 0.30
CA TYR A 37 -7.46 -6.80 0.48
C TYR A 37 -7.16 -5.46 -0.18
N ALA A 38 -7.67 -5.22 -1.40
CA ALA A 38 -7.59 -3.92 -2.03
C ALA A 38 -8.28 -2.84 -1.17
N ALA A 39 -9.48 -3.10 -0.70
CA ALA A 39 -10.22 -2.15 0.12
C ALA A 39 -9.54 -1.88 1.48
N LEU A 40 -8.88 -2.88 2.07
CA LEU A 40 -8.03 -2.69 3.25
C LEU A 40 -6.86 -1.74 2.93
N TRP A 41 -6.11 -1.97 1.85
CA TRP A 41 -5.00 -1.08 1.46
C TRP A 41 -5.46 0.34 1.12
N LYS A 42 -6.62 0.48 0.46
CA LYS A 42 -7.26 1.78 0.27
C LYS A 42 -7.52 2.46 1.62
N GLY A 43 -8.11 1.73 2.57
CA GLY A 43 -8.37 2.24 3.91
C GLY A 43 -7.09 2.66 4.64
N LEU A 44 -6.03 1.85 4.55
CA LEU A 44 -4.72 2.14 5.14
C LEU A 44 -4.10 3.41 4.56
N VAL A 45 -4.10 3.57 3.23
CA VAL A 45 -3.47 4.74 2.57
C VAL A 45 -4.25 6.04 2.78
N PHE A 46 -5.56 5.96 2.98
CA PHE A 46 -6.42 7.13 3.21
C PHE A 46 -6.83 7.31 4.67
N SER A 47 -6.18 6.61 5.61
CA SER A 47 -6.42 6.68 7.05
C SER A 47 -7.91 6.48 7.44
N ASP A 48 -8.63 5.65 6.69
CA ASP A 48 -10.05 5.34 6.94
C ASP A 48 -10.16 4.22 7.97
N ALA A 49 -10.22 4.59 9.26
CA ALA A 49 -10.30 3.66 10.37
C ALA A 49 -11.50 2.70 10.28
N LYS A 50 -12.64 3.16 9.72
CA LYS A 50 -13.84 2.33 9.57
C LYS A 50 -13.63 1.27 8.50
N ALA A 51 -13.08 1.66 7.34
CA ALA A 51 -12.75 0.72 6.28
C ALA A 51 -11.68 -0.29 6.74
N ILE A 52 -10.64 0.18 7.44
CA ILE A 52 -9.59 -0.70 7.98
C ILE A 52 -10.21 -1.77 8.88
N LYS A 53 -11.09 -1.38 9.80
CA LYS A 53 -11.77 -2.31 10.70
C LYS A 53 -12.61 -3.32 9.92
N GLU A 54 -13.48 -2.85 9.03
CA GLU A 54 -14.39 -3.70 8.24
C GLU A 54 -13.62 -4.74 7.41
N TYR A 55 -12.61 -4.31 6.65
CA TYR A 55 -11.91 -5.21 5.75
C TYR A 55 -10.90 -6.09 6.48
N SER A 56 -10.36 -5.67 7.62
CA SER A 56 -9.58 -6.55 8.50
C SER A 56 -10.43 -7.70 9.04
N ALA A 57 -11.65 -7.41 9.50
CA ALA A 57 -12.58 -8.43 9.97
C ALA A 57 -12.94 -9.43 8.86
N LYS A 58 -13.26 -8.93 7.65
CA LYS A 58 -13.53 -9.76 6.46
C LYS A 58 -12.37 -10.65 6.03
N LEU A 59 -11.13 -10.27 6.34
CA LEU A 59 -9.92 -11.05 6.04
C LEU A 59 -9.52 -12.01 7.18
N GLY A 60 -10.32 -12.09 8.24
CA GLY A 60 -10.14 -13.06 9.33
C GLY A 60 -9.34 -12.54 10.53
N ALA A 61 -9.06 -11.24 10.62
CA ALA A 61 -8.44 -10.66 11.82
C ALA A 61 -9.40 -10.62 13.02
N GLY A 62 -10.71 -10.53 12.75
CA GLY A 62 -11.74 -10.27 13.76
C GLY A 62 -11.93 -8.78 14.05
N GLU A 63 -12.95 -8.48 14.85
CA GLU A 63 -13.35 -7.11 15.23
C GLU A 63 -12.44 -6.48 16.30
N ASP A 64 -11.62 -7.29 16.97
CA ASP A 64 -10.76 -6.97 18.11
C ASP A 64 -9.29 -6.77 17.73
N LEU A 65 -8.81 -7.36 16.62
CA LEU A 65 -7.40 -7.34 16.22
C LEU A 65 -7.13 -6.55 14.94
N TYR A 66 -8.09 -5.79 14.41
CA TYR A 66 -7.90 -5.01 13.18
C TYR A 66 -6.74 -4.00 13.28
N ALA A 67 -6.57 -3.33 14.43
CA ALA A 67 -5.49 -2.37 14.63
C ALA A 67 -4.11 -3.05 14.60
N LEU A 68 -4.03 -4.26 15.17
CA LEU A 68 -2.82 -5.07 15.15
C LEU A 68 -2.53 -5.60 13.74
N PHE A 69 -3.55 -6.04 13.02
CA PHE A 69 -3.40 -6.49 11.64
C PHE A 69 -2.91 -5.36 10.71
N ALA A 70 -3.49 -4.17 10.85
CA ALA A 70 -3.03 -2.97 10.17
C ALA A 70 -1.57 -2.64 10.53
N GLY A 71 -1.20 -2.77 11.81
CA GLY A 71 0.16 -2.50 12.26
C GLY A 71 1.20 -3.49 11.74
N ILE A 72 0.85 -4.78 11.64
CA ILE A 72 1.71 -5.79 11.01
C ILE A 72 1.88 -5.51 9.52
N LEU A 73 0.78 -5.19 8.81
CA LEU A 73 0.79 -4.91 7.38
C LEU A 73 1.64 -3.68 7.00
N THR A 74 1.65 -2.67 7.86
CA THR A 74 2.27 -1.37 7.58
C THR A 74 3.59 -1.15 8.31
N MET A 75 3.93 -2.01 9.27
CA MET A 75 4.98 -1.78 10.27
C MET A 75 4.82 -0.43 10.97
N ARG A 76 3.59 -0.04 11.28
CA ARG A 76 3.28 1.21 11.95
C ARG A 76 2.32 0.98 13.12
N PRO A 77 2.54 1.59 14.29
CA PRO A 77 1.57 1.53 15.37
C PRO A 77 0.28 2.24 14.94
N TRP A 78 -0.83 1.89 15.58
CA TRP A 78 -2.17 2.34 15.19
C TRP A 78 -2.30 3.86 15.03
N ASN A 79 -1.72 4.63 15.96
CA ASN A 79 -1.72 6.09 15.91
C ASN A 79 -1.09 6.65 14.63
N ARG A 80 -0.08 5.99 14.07
CA ARG A 80 0.52 6.36 12.77
C ARG A 80 -0.34 5.90 11.61
N VAL A 81 -0.97 4.73 11.70
CA VAL A 81 -1.87 4.23 10.65
C VAL A 81 -3.04 5.17 10.39
N ILE A 82 -3.61 5.78 11.44
CA ILE A 82 -4.74 6.71 11.31
C ILE A 82 -4.34 8.19 11.24
N ASP A 83 -3.05 8.49 11.22
CA ASP A 83 -2.58 9.86 11.03
C ASP A 83 -2.95 10.34 9.62
N THR A 84 -3.33 11.61 9.48
CA THR A 84 -3.76 12.21 8.20
C THR A 84 -2.59 12.79 7.39
N SER A 85 -1.36 12.73 7.89
CA SER A 85 -0.17 13.17 7.17
C SER A 85 0.05 12.32 5.92
N ALA A 86 0.53 12.94 4.84
CA ALA A 86 0.76 12.23 3.59
C ALA A 86 1.87 11.15 3.69
N ASP A 87 2.74 11.24 4.68
CA ASP A 87 3.87 10.33 4.91
C ASP A 87 3.66 9.36 6.09
N HIS A 88 2.43 9.24 6.61
CA HIS A 88 2.16 8.51 7.85
C HIS A 88 2.55 7.01 7.83
N LEU A 89 2.50 6.37 6.65
CA LEU A 89 2.94 4.97 6.46
C LEU A 89 4.43 4.82 6.12
N VAL A 90 5.15 5.91 5.86
CA VAL A 90 6.55 5.86 5.40
C VAL A 90 7.47 5.55 6.56
N VAL A 91 8.04 4.33 6.60
CA VAL A 91 9.06 3.91 7.57
C VAL A 91 10.45 4.37 7.10
N ARG A 92 11.09 5.26 7.87
CA ARG A 92 12.38 5.86 7.53
C ARG A 92 13.58 5.03 8.00
N GLY A 93 13.34 3.96 8.76
CA GLY A 93 14.39 3.08 9.28
C GLY A 93 15.28 3.75 10.33
N THR A 94 14.81 4.83 10.95
CA THR A 94 15.52 5.52 12.03
C THR A 94 15.60 4.65 13.27
N GLU A 95 16.54 4.92 14.18
CA GLU A 95 16.62 4.20 15.46
C GLU A 95 15.31 4.32 16.28
N SER A 96 14.63 5.46 16.14
CA SER A 96 13.29 5.65 16.70
C SER A 96 12.24 4.73 16.08
N ASP A 97 12.26 4.52 14.77
CA ASP A 97 11.32 3.58 14.11
C ASP A 97 11.58 2.14 14.56
N ARG A 98 12.86 1.77 14.69
CA ARG A 98 13.27 0.41 15.10
C ARG A 98 12.88 0.10 16.55
N SER A 99 13.12 1.05 17.45
CA SER A 99 12.74 0.93 18.87
C SER A 99 11.22 0.92 19.06
N GLU A 100 10.46 1.77 18.34
CA GLU A 100 9.00 1.76 18.36
C GLU A 100 8.43 0.40 17.93
N LEU A 101 8.97 -0.17 16.84
CA LEU A 101 8.59 -1.49 16.35
C LEU A 101 8.93 -2.62 17.32
N GLN A 102 10.12 -2.58 17.93
CA GLN A 102 10.55 -3.61 18.87
C GLN A 102 9.71 -3.59 20.15
N MET A 103 9.38 -2.41 20.65
CA MET A 103 8.47 -2.24 21.78
C MET A 103 7.07 -2.75 21.45
N TYR A 104 6.55 -2.40 20.27
CA TYR A 104 5.25 -2.86 19.80
C TYR A 104 5.19 -4.39 19.70
N ALA A 105 6.19 -5.01 19.08
CA ALA A 105 6.27 -6.47 18.96
C ALA A 105 6.33 -7.17 20.33
N SER A 106 7.10 -6.63 21.27
CA SER A 106 7.23 -7.20 22.62
C SER A 106 5.94 -7.07 23.43
N MET A 107 5.26 -5.92 23.33
CA MET A 107 4.02 -5.64 24.05
C MET A 107 2.85 -6.50 23.55
N TYR A 108 2.77 -6.74 22.23
CA TYR A 108 1.63 -7.39 21.59
C TYR A 108 1.89 -8.84 21.16
N PHE A 109 2.99 -9.47 21.61
CA PHE A 109 3.36 -10.82 21.17
C PHE A 109 2.24 -11.88 21.30
N PRO A 110 1.48 -11.94 22.42
CA PRO A 110 0.34 -12.87 22.53
C PRO A 110 -0.75 -12.59 21.49
N GLN A 111 -1.09 -11.32 21.26
CA GLN A 111 -2.11 -10.91 20.30
C GLN A 111 -1.65 -11.14 18.85
N ILE A 112 -0.35 -10.99 18.57
CA ILE A 112 0.24 -11.32 17.27
C ILE A 112 0.08 -12.82 17.01
N SER A 113 0.40 -13.65 18.00
CA SER A 113 0.24 -15.10 17.89
C SER A 113 -1.22 -15.50 17.65
N GLU A 114 -2.16 -14.87 18.36
CA GLU A 114 -3.59 -15.11 18.18
C GLU A 114 -4.09 -14.65 16.80
N LEU A 115 -3.67 -13.46 16.33
CA LEU A 115 -3.99 -12.97 15.00
C LEU A 115 -3.51 -13.94 13.92
N LEU A 116 -2.24 -14.36 13.98
CA LEU A 116 -1.65 -15.29 13.00
C LEU A 116 -2.37 -16.66 13.01
N ARG A 117 -2.89 -17.10 14.16
CA ARG A 117 -3.68 -18.32 14.29
C ARG A 117 -5.06 -18.21 13.61
N ARG A 118 -5.69 -17.02 13.64
CA ARG A 118 -7.00 -16.77 13.04
C ARG A 118 -6.95 -16.57 11.53
N LEU A 119 -5.88 -15.95 11.03
CA LEU A 119 -5.78 -15.56 9.63
C LEU A 119 -5.78 -16.79 8.69
N PRO A 120 -6.57 -16.76 7.61
CA PRO A 120 -6.52 -17.78 6.57
C PRO A 120 -5.10 -17.90 5.99
N ARG A 121 -4.70 -19.12 5.59
CA ARG A 121 -3.37 -19.40 5.03
C ARG A 121 -2.99 -18.49 3.86
N VAL A 122 -3.97 -18.11 3.05
CA VAL A 122 -3.76 -17.20 1.91
C VAL A 122 -3.38 -15.78 2.36
N ILE A 123 -3.95 -15.30 3.46
CA ILE A 123 -3.60 -13.99 4.04
C ILE A 123 -2.22 -14.04 4.68
N LEU A 124 -1.86 -15.14 5.34
CA LEU A 124 -0.50 -15.35 5.85
C LEU A 124 0.54 -15.34 4.73
N LEU A 125 0.22 -15.94 3.56
CA LEU A 125 1.08 -15.86 2.39
C LEU A 125 1.21 -14.42 1.89
N MET A 126 0.10 -13.66 1.82
CA MET A 126 0.12 -12.26 1.41
C MET A 126 0.93 -11.37 2.37
N LEU A 127 0.87 -11.64 3.67
CA LEU A 127 1.73 -10.98 4.67
C LEU A 127 3.21 -11.24 4.39
N LYS A 128 3.60 -12.51 4.17
CA LYS A 128 4.98 -12.85 3.81
C LYS A 128 5.42 -12.18 2.51
N THR A 129 4.55 -12.15 1.50
CA THR A 129 4.83 -11.46 0.23
C THR A 129 5.05 -9.96 0.44
N ASN A 130 4.25 -9.32 1.31
CA ASN A 130 4.44 -7.92 1.67
C ASN A 130 5.81 -7.71 2.35
N ASP A 131 6.17 -8.56 3.30
CA ASP A 131 7.47 -8.51 3.97
C ASP A 131 8.65 -8.65 2.99
N CYS A 132 8.58 -9.59 2.06
CA CYS A 132 9.58 -9.76 1.01
C CYS A 132 9.66 -8.53 0.09
N LEU A 133 8.52 -7.98 -0.32
CA LEU A 133 8.49 -6.79 -1.18
C LEU A 133 9.15 -5.59 -0.49
N ARG A 134 8.88 -5.39 0.80
CA ARG A 134 9.52 -4.34 1.59
C ARG A 134 11.02 -4.58 1.75
N ALA A 135 11.46 -5.83 1.97
CA ALA A 135 12.88 -6.16 2.06
C ALA A 135 13.62 -5.82 0.75
N VAL A 136 13.02 -6.15 -0.40
CA VAL A 136 13.54 -5.76 -1.72
C VAL A 136 13.57 -4.24 -1.87
N ASN A 137 12.49 -3.54 -1.48
CA ASN A 137 12.42 -2.09 -1.56
C ASN A 137 13.50 -1.40 -0.71
N ASN A 138 13.74 -1.91 0.51
CA ASN A 138 14.79 -1.40 1.39
C ASN A 138 16.19 -1.64 0.82
N ALA A 139 16.43 -2.81 0.22
CA ALA A 139 17.72 -3.14 -0.40
C ALA A 139 18.03 -2.27 -1.63
N LEU A 140 17.00 -1.89 -2.41
CA LEU A 140 17.16 -1.12 -3.64
C LEU A 140 17.06 0.40 -3.46
N LEU A 141 16.17 0.86 -2.58
CA LEU A 141 15.76 2.27 -2.46
C LEU A 141 15.93 2.86 -1.04
N GLN A 142 16.59 2.14 -0.12
CA GLN A 142 16.87 2.57 1.27
C GLN A 142 15.63 2.91 2.13
N GLY A 143 14.47 2.32 1.84
CA GLY A 143 13.28 2.49 2.67
C GLY A 143 11.98 2.33 1.90
N SER A 144 10.84 2.36 2.60
CA SER A 144 9.55 2.62 1.94
C SER A 144 9.51 4.06 1.46
N SER A 145 9.06 4.31 0.23
CA SER A 145 8.85 5.68 -0.25
C SER A 145 7.37 6.04 -0.22
N MET A 146 7.10 7.33 -0.15
CA MET A 146 5.74 7.85 -0.26
C MET A 146 5.14 7.53 -1.64
N GLU A 147 5.96 7.45 -2.70
CA GLU A 147 5.49 7.04 -4.03
C GLU A 147 4.95 5.60 -4.03
N THR A 148 5.57 4.68 -3.28
CA THR A 148 5.07 3.31 -3.16
C THR A 148 3.62 3.28 -2.65
N TYR A 149 3.33 4.03 -1.59
CA TYR A 149 1.99 4.08 -1.00
C TYR A 149 0.99 4.82 -1.89
N LEU A 150 1.42 5.82 -2.68
CA LEU A 150 0.56 6.44 -3.70
C LEU A 150 0.15 5.45 -4.79
N ILE A 151 1.10 4.64 -5.28
CA ILE A 151 0.81 3.60 -6.28
C ILE A 151 -0.15 2.56 -5.68
N ILE A 152 0.11 2.09 -4.46
CA ILE A 152 -0.76 1.13 -3.75
C ILE A 152 -2.17 1.72 -3.58
N GLY A 153 -2.29 2.97 -3.13
CA GLY A 153 -3.56 3.66 -2.96
C GLY A 153 -4.35 3.80 -4.26
N LYS A 154 -3.66 4.11 -5.36
CA LYS A 154 -4.27 4.19 -6.70
C LYS A 154 -4.80 2.83 -7.16
N VAL A 155 -3.93 1.82 -7.24
CA VAL A 155 -4.29 0.49 -7.77
C VAL A 155 -5.36 -0.18 -6.92
N SER A 156 -5.28 -0.07 -5.59
CA SER A 156 -6.30 -0.60 -4.69
C SER A 156 -7.65 0.10 -4.85
N SER A 157 -7.66 1.42 -5.04
CA SER A 157 -8.90 2.17 -5.25
C SER A 157 -9.55 1.86 -6.59
N GLU A 158 -8.75 1.73 -7.65
CA GLU A 158 -9.22 1.31 -8.98
C GLU A 158 -9.86 -0.09 -8.91
N ALA A 159 -9.22 -1.04 -8.23
CA ALA A 159 -9.78 -2.39 -8.06
C ALA A 159 -11.13 -2.39 -7.31
N VAL A 160 -11.28 -1.54 -6.29
CA VAL A 160 -12.55 -1.39 -5.54
C VAL A 160 -13.63 -0.75 -6.41
N ILE A 161 -13.27 0.27 -7.19
CA ILE A 161 -14.19 0.93 -8.15
C ILE A 161 -14.66 -0.06 -9.22
N GLU A 162 -13.75 -0.81 -9.82
CA GLU A 162 -14.06 -1.82 -10.83
C GLU A 162 -15.02 -2.88 -10.27
N ALA A 163 -14.77 -3.36 -9.04
CA ALA A 163 -15.65 -4.32 -8.38
C ALA A 163 -17.07 -3.77 -8.13
N LYS A 164 -17.20 -2.49 -7.76
CA LYS A 164 -18.52 -1.84 -7.58
C LYS A 164 -19.30 -1.79 -8.90
N LEU A 165 -18.63 -1.43 -10.00
CA LEU A 165 -19.25 -1.38 -11.33
C LEU A 165 -19.68 -2.76 -11.83
N GLN A 166 -18.90 -3.80 -11.55
CA GLN A 166 -19.23 -5.17 -11.94
C GLN A 166 -20.46 -5.71 -11.18
N GLN A 167 -20.61 -5.38 -9.89
CA GLN A 167 -21.71 -5.87 -9.06
C GLN A 167 -23.03 -5.10 -9.23
N ARG A 168 -23.00 -3.80 -9.54
CA ARG A 168 -24.20 -2.95 -9.61
C ARG A 168 -24.22 -2.09 -10.87
N LYS A 169 -25.12 -2.43 -11.80
CA LYS A 169 -25.34 -1.70 -13.06
C LYS A 169 -26.51 -0.72 -12.96
N SER A 170 -26.41 0.25 -12.04
CA SER A 170 -27.39 1.34 -11.92
C SER A 170 -26.76 2.68 -12.29
N ILE A 171 -27.54 3.59 -12.89
CA ILE A 171 -27.10 4.95 -13.24
C ILE A 171 -26.68 5.72 -11.99
N LEU A 172 -27.38 5.54 -10.87
CA LEU A 172 -27.00 6.16 -9.60
C LEU A 172 -25.66 5.64 -9.09
N THR A 173 -25.42 4.32 -9.24
CA THR A 173 -24.12 3.72 -8.91
C THR A 173 -23.03 4.31 -9.80
N TRP A 174 -23.30 4.49 -11.10
CA TRP A 174 -22.35 5.08 -12.03
C TRP A 174 -21.97 6.52 -11.63
N ILE A 175 -22.95 7.37 -11.29
CA ILE A 175 -22.68 8.73 -10.80
C ILE A 175 -21.88 8.71 -9.50
N SER A 176 -22.24 7.85 -8.54
CA SER A 176 -21.52 7.74 -7.27
C SER A 176 -20.08 7.29 -7.46
N VAL A 177 -19.84 6.33 -8.36
CA VAL A 177 -18.50 5.83 -8.70
C VAL A 177 -17.68 6.92 -9.37
N TRP A 178 -18.28 7.67 -10.30
CA TRP A 178 -17.61 8.80 -10.96
C TRP A 178 -17.19 9.89 -9.97
N LEU A 179 -18.05 10.23 -9.00
CA LEU A 179 -17.70 11.15 -7.92
C LEU A 179 -16.58 10.60 -7.02
N GLU A 180 -16.62 9.31 -6.68
CA GLU A 180 -15.55 8.65 -5.93
C GLU A 180 -14.21 8.68 -6.69
N GLU A 181 -14.23 8.49 -8.01
CA GLU A 181 -13.06 8.52 -8.88
C GLU A 181 -12.47 9.94 -8.99
N ILE A 182 -13.31 10.96 -9.12
CA ILE A 182 -12.86 12.37 -9.08
C ILE A 182 -12.23 12.70 -7.74
N LEU A 183 -12.89 12.33 -6.64
CA LEU A 183 -12.38 12.59 -5.30
C LEU A 183 -11.04 11.86 -5.06
N LEU A 184 -10.93 10.62 -5.53
CA LEU A 184 -9.69 9.85 -5.48
C LEU A 184 -8.56 10.57 -6.23
N ASN A 185 -8.80 10.96 -7.48
CA ASN A 185 -7.80 11.64 -8.30
C ASN A 185 -7.39 12.98 -7.68
N ALA A 186 -8.35 13.74 -7.14
CA ALA A 186 -8.06 14.99 -6.43
C ALA A 186 -7.19 14.76 -5.18
N ARG A 187 -7.47 13.72 -4.39
CA ARG A 187 -6.67 13.35 -3.20
C ARG A 187 -5.25 12.90 -3.59
N LEU A 188 -5.12 12.03 -4.60
CA LEU A 188 -3.83 11.57 -5.09
C LEU A 188 -3.00 12.74 -5.64
N LEU A 189 -3.63 13.66 -6.37
CA LEU A 189 -2.98 14.89 -6.84
C LEU A 189 -2.52 15.75 -5.65
N ALA A 190 -3.36 15.95 -4.64
CA ALA A 190 -2.99 16.72 -3.45
C ALA A 190 -1.79 16.10 -2.72
N MET A 191 -1.77 14.77 -2.55
CA MET A 191 -0.64 14.07 -1.94
C MET A 191 0.63 14.16 -2.80
N GLN A 192 0.51 14.09 -4.13
CA GLN A 192 1.63 14.33 -5.05
C GLN A 192 2.13 15.76 -4.88
N VAL A 193 1.29 16.78 -4.95
CA VAL A 193 1.70 18.18 -4.77
C VAL A 193 2.40 18.38 -3.41
N ALA A 194 1.89 17.74 -2.34
CA ALA A 194 2.55 17.76 -1.04
C ALA A 194 3.95 17.11 -1.06
N LEU A 195 4.13 15.98 -1.76
CA LEU A 195 5.45 15.36 -1.97
C LEU A 195 6.42 16.35 -2.61
N TRP A 196 6.00 16.95 -3.72
CA TRP A 196 6.81 17.88 -4.49
C TRP A 196 7.19 19.11 -3.66
N ALA A 197 6.24 19.63 -2.88
CA ALA A 197 6.49 20.71 -1.94
C ALA A 197 7.54 20.34 -0.87
N LEU A 198 7.45 19.15 -0.29
CA LEU A 198 8.43 18.66 0.71
C LEU A 198 9.82 18.45 0.09
N GLN A 199 9.90 17.91 -1.13
CA GLN A 199 11.16 17.76 -1.86
C GLN A 199 11.78 19.12 -2.17
N LEU A 200 10.98 20.09 -2.63
CA LEU A 200 11.43 21.45 -2.89
C LEU A 200 11.95 22.14 -1.62
N GLN A 201 11.24 21.99 -0.50
CA GLN A 201 11.67 22.53 0.79
C GLN A 201 13.03 21.96 1.23
N LYS A 202 13.23 20.64 1.09
CA LYS A 202 14.53 20.00 1.39
C LYS A 202 15.65 20.51 0.49
N LEU A 203 15.38 20.68 -0.81
CA LEU A 203 16.35 21.22 -1.76
C LEU A 203 16.74 22.67 -1.41
N LEU A 204 15.77 23.50 -1.02
CA LEU A 204 16.00 24.88 -0.58
C LEU A 204 16.82 24.93 0.72
N GLN A 205 16.54 24.05 1.69
CA GLN A 205 17.33 23.94 2.92
C GLN A 205 18.76 23.47 2.64
N TYR A 206 18.93 22.49 1.76
CA TYR A 206 20.24 22.00 1.34
C TYR A 206 21.06 23.09 0.63
N ARG A 207 20.44 23.88 -0.26
CA ARG A 207 21.09 25.03 -0.91
C ARG A 207 21.53 26.09 0.10
N LYS A 208 20.68 26.45 1.06
CA LYS A 208 21.04 27.39 2.14
C LYS A 208 22.19 26.87 3.01
N ALA A 209 22.25 25.57 3.29
CA ALA A 209 23.33 24.95 4.05
C ALA A 209 24.68 24.92 3.29
N LEU A 210 24.65 24.98 1.96
CA LEU A 210 25.83 25.01 1.08
C LEU A 210 26.35 26.42 0.76
N GLY A 211 25.72 27.48 1.28
CA GLY A 211 26.19 28.85 1.11
C GLY A 211 26.02 29.43 -0.30
N CYS A 212 24.97 29.03 -1.03
CA CYS A 212 24.46 29.73 -2.21
C CYS A 212 23.06 30.29 -1.95
#